data_AF-A0A0F9W9Z3-F1
#
_entry.id   AF-A0A0F9W9Z3-F1
#
_cell.length_a   1.000
_cell.length_b   1.000
_cell.length_c   1.000
_cell.angle_alpha   90.00
_cell.angle_beta   90.00
_cell.angle_gamma   90.00
#
_symmetry.space_group_name_H-M   'P 1'
#
loop_
_entity.id
_entity.type
_entity.pdbx_description
1 polymer ?
#
loop_
_entity_poly.entity_id
_entity_poly.type
_entity_poly.pdbx_seq_one_letter_code
_entity_poly.pdbx_strand_id
1 'polypeptide(L)'
;MSKRNNLISIVTSKKHKEIQNIFTKIRANSIILNRERLTDPFKQYNLIEKILKTHEAKLFITFTSSHIILGRSFNNEIIDMLKFKIKHYEKSFKGTVSAELNMKYTILLININDKRIENLFIDLLNMKSSKICLQNIKYTWVITNIKGIFIIKYCRILENNDLEDVGPCFELELEDKYHCTEETYKKSLGKIEKKNKNITKNQFNDEIGILHIDKQDLREIKTRKYKK
;
A
#
# COMPACT_ATOMS: atom_id res chain seq x y z
N MET A 1 -0.53 -9.72 14.39
CA MET A 1 -0.43 -8.55 13.47
C MET A 1 0.06 -9.02 12.10
N SER A 2 -0.65 -8.67 11.02
CA SER A 2 -0.28 -9.06 9.65
C SER A 2 1.02 -8.37 9.20
N LYS A 3 2.03 -9.15 8.77
CA LYS A 3 3.32 -8.67 8.24
C LYS A 3 3.12 -7.73 7.04
N ARG A 4 4.04 -6.77 6.83
CA ARG A 4 4.04 -5.88 5.63
C ARG A 4 4.28 -6.75 4.39
N ASN A 5 3.63 -6.42 3.28
CA ASN A 5 3.86 -7.11 2.01
C ASN A 5 5.30 -6.89 1.55
N ASN A 6 6.00 -7.96 1.16
CA ASN A 6 7.35 -7.88 0.62
C ASN A 6 7.32 -7.23 -0.77
N LEU A 7 8.22 -6.27 -1.00
CA LEU A 7 8.45 -5.66 -2.31
C LEU A 7 9.71 -6.25 -2.93
N ILE A 8 9.63 -6.66 -4.19
CA ILE A 8 10.81 -7.01 -4.99
C ILE A 8 11.17 -5.84 -5.90
N SER A 9 12.40 -5.37 -5.82
CA SER A 9 12.97 -4.44 -6.80
C SER A 9 13.80 -5.23 -7.80
N ILE A 10 13.38 -5.26 -9.07
CA ILE A 10 14.08 -5.98 -10.13
C ILE A 10 14.98 -5.01 -10.88
N VAL A 11 16.29 -5.23 -10.80
CA VAL A 11 17.32 -4.44 -11.48
C VAL A 11 17.57 -5.05 -12.86
N THR A 12 17.23 -4.30 -13.91
CA THR A 12 17.42 -4.71 -15.32
C THR A 12 18.74 -4.19 -15.90
N SER A 13 19.27 -3.06 -15.41
CA SER A 13 20.54 -2.49 -15.86
C SER A 13 21.33 -1.84 -14.71
N LYS A 14 22.66 -1.75 -14.88
CA LYS A 14 23.58 -1.15 -13.89
C LYS A 14 23.29 0.34 -13.65
N LYS A 15 22.89 1.11 -14.67
CA LYS A 15 22.56 2.55 -14.53
C LYS A 15 21.32 2.79 -13.65
N HIS A 16 20.31 1.92 -13.72
CA HIS A 16 19.07 2.09 -12.95
C HIS A 16 19.17 1.55 -11.53
N LYS A 17 20.27 0.86 -11.21
CA LYS A 17 20.54 0.36 -9.86
C LYS A 17 20.60 1.49 -8.83
N GLU A 18 21.09 2.67 -9.21
CA GLU A 18 21.14 3.82 -8.28
C GLU A 18 19.75 4.32 -7.87
N ILE A 19 18.87 4.52 -8.86
CA ILE A 19 17.50 4.99 -8.64
C ILE A 19 16.74 3.98 -7.76
N GLN A 20 16.87 2.70 -8.11
CA GLN A 20 16.29 1.61 -7.34
C GLN A 20 16.80 1.58 -5.91
N ASN A 21 18.12 1.69 -5.72
CA ASN A 21 18.73 1.66 -4.41
C ASN A 21 18.17 2.74 -3.49
N ILE A 22 17.93 3.96 -4.00
CA ILE A 22 17.38 5.05 -3.20
C ILE A 22 15.95 4.73 -2.76
N PHE A 23 15.09 4.34 -3.71
CA PHE A 23 13.71 3.97 -3.40
C PHE A 23 13.64 2.81 -2.39
N THR A 24 14.48 1.77 -2.59
CA THR A 24 14.53 0.61 -1.69
C THR A 24 15.06 0.97 -0.31
N LYS A 25 16.02 1.89 -0.22
CA LYS A 25 16.56 2.39 1.06
C LYS A 25 15.51 3.18 1.84
N ILE A 26 14.76 4.06 1.18
CA ILE A 26 13.67 4.82 1.83
C ILE A 26 12.57 3.86 2.31
N ARG A 27 12.22 2.83 1.52
CA ARG A 27 11.20 1.86 1.92
C ARG A 27 11.65 0.88 3.02
N ALA A 28 12.94 0.61 3.13
CA ALA A 28 13.60 -0.28 4.11
C ALA A 28 13.24 -1.78 4.07
N ASN A 29 12.11 -2.18 3.47
CA ASN A 29 11.69 -3.59 3.32
C ASN A 29 11.48 -3.97 1.85
N SER A 30 12.59 -4.03 1.10
CA SER A 30 12.60 -4.41 -0.31
C SER A 30 13.71 -5.42 -0.60
N ILE A 31 13.41 -6.47 -1.35
CA ILE A 31 14.37 -7.47 -1.82
C ILE A 31 14.87 -7.01 -3.19
N ILE A 32 16.18 -6.80 -3.33
CA ILE A 32 16.78 -6.36 -4.60
C ILE A 32 17.26 -7.59 -5.37
N LEU A 33 16.78 -7.76 -6.60
CA LEU A 33 17.18 -8.86 -7.49
C LEU A 33 17.79 -8.31 -8.76
N ASN A 34 19.00 -8.77 -9.10
CA ASN A 34 19.62 -8.43 -10.38
C ASN A 34 19.20 -9.46 -11.44
N ARG A 35 18.50 -9.00 -12.48
CA ARG A 35 18.01 -9.82 -13.59
C ARG A 35 18.17 -9.04 -14.89
N GLU A 36 19.36 -9.09 -15.47
CA GLU A 36 19.70 -8.36 -16.71
C GLU A 36 18.94 -8.85 -17.95
N ARG A 37 18.30 -10.02 -17.90
CA ARG A 37 17.55 -10.62 -19.02
C ARG A 37 16.10 -10.13 -19.19
N LEU A 38 15.59 -9.30 -18.27
CA LEU A 38 14.22 -8.79 -18.34
C LEU A 38 14.21 -7.49 -19.16
N THR A 39 13.78 -7.57 -20.42
CA THR A 39 13.81 -6.44 -21.37
C THR A 39 12.53 -5.61 -21.31
N ASP A 40 11.36 -6.26 -21.34
CA ASP A 40 10.05 -5.63 -21.19
C ASP A 40 9.22 -6.37 -20.13
N PRO A 41 9.22 -5.87 -18.88
CA PRO A 41 8.47 -6.48 -17.78
C PRO A 41 6.96 -6.59 -18.06
N PHE A 42 6.39 -5.66 -18.85
CA PHE A 42 4.96 -5.67 -19.13
C PHE A 42 4.56 -6.83 -20.05
N LYS A 43 5.41 -7.17 -21.03
CA LYS A 43 5.21 -8.34 -21.91
C LYS A 43 5.60 -9.65 -21.24
N GLN A 44 6.61 -9.63 -20.36
CA GLN A 44 7.17 -10.81 -19.71
C GLN A 44 6.57 -11.07 -18.32
N TYR A 45 5.27 -10.84 -18.15
CA TYR A 45 4.58 -10.97 -16.86
C TYR A 45 4.74 -12.37 -16.22
N ASN A 46 4.78 -13.44 -17.03
CA ASN A 46 5.03 -14.82 -16.58
C ASN A 46 6.34 -14.98 -15.79
N LEU A 47 7.39 -14.22 -16.15
CA LEU A 47 8.67 -14.26 -15.41
C LEU A 47 8.55 -13.55 -14.07
N ILE A 48 7.80 -12.45 -14.03
CA ILE A 48 7.54 -11.69 -12.80
C ILE A 48 6.73 -12.54 -11.82
N GLU A 49 5.70 -13.23 -12.28
CA GLU A 49 4.90 -14.15 -11.45
C GLU A 49 5.76 -15.27 -10.84
N LYS A 50 6.65 -15.87 -11.63
CA LYS A 50 7.61 -16.86 -11.13
C LYS A 50 8.52 -16.26 -10.06
N ILE A 51 9.05 -15.05 -10.27
CA ILE A 51 9.92 -14.37 -9.30
C ILE A 51 9.15 -14.07 -8.00
N LEU A 52 7.93 -13.53 -8.10
CA LEU A 52 7.07 -13.24 -6.96
C LEU A 52 6.75 -14.51 -6.18
N LYS A 53 6.45 -15.61 -6.87
CA LYS A 53 6.22 -16.93 -6.26
C LYS A 53 7.45 -17.46 -5.54
N THR A 54 8.63 -17.39 -6.15
CA THR A 54 9.89 -17.88 -5.55
C THR A 54 10.26 -17.14 -4.27
N HIS A 55 9.98 -15.84 -4.20
CA HIS A 55 10.36 -14.99 -3.07
C HIS A 55 9.19 -14.65 -2.13
N GLU A 56 8.05 -15.33 -2.29
CA GLU A 56 6.81 -15.10 -1.53
C GLU A 56 6.44 -13.60 -1.40
N ALA A 57 6.64 -12.86 -2.49
CA ALA A 57 6.36 -11.43 -2.54
C ALA A 57 5.07 -11.16 -3.29
N LYS A 58 4.42 -10.06 -2.92
CA LYS A 58 3.14 -9.63 -3.52
C LYS A 58 3.29 -8.35 -4.35
N LEU A 59 4.37 -7.62 -4.16
CA LEU A 59 4.62 -6.36 -4.83
C LEU A 59 5.92 -6.44 -5.59
N PHE A 60 5.97 -5.81 -6.76
CA PHE A 60 7.21 -5.61 -7.48
C PHE A 60 7.31 -4.19 -8.03
N ILE A 61 8.55 -3.75 -8.21
CA ILE A 61 8.90 -2.54 -8.93
C ILE A 61 10.12 -2.81 -9.79
N THR A 62 10.15 -2.25 -10.99
CA THR A 62 11.23 -2.40 -11.95
C THR A 62 11.47 -1.06 -12.61
N PHE A 63 12.74 -0.66 -12.69
CA PHE A 63 13.15 0.57 -13.37
C PHE A 63 13.98 0.16 -14.58
N THR A 64 13.53 0.59 -15.75
CA THR A 64 14.22 0.47 -17.03
C THR A 64 14.80 1.83 -17.43
N SER A 65 15.36 1.95 -18.64
CA SER A 65 15.93 3.20 -19.14
C SER A 65 14.94 4.34 -19.25
N SER A 66 13.72 4.03 -19.66
CA SER A 66 12.68 5.01 -19.92
C SER A 66 11.39 4.76 -19.15
N HIS A 67 11.24 3.60 -18.48
CA HIS A 67 9.99 3.25 -17.81
C HIS A 67 10.18 2.76 -16.38
N ILE A 68 9.22 3.10 -15.53
CA ILE A 68 8.99 2.47 -14.23
C ILE A 68 7.78 1.58 -14.36
N ILE A 69 7.95 0.31 -14.05
CA ILE A 69 6.86 -0.66 -14.04
C ILE A 69 6.70 -1.14 -12.60
N LEU A 70 5.49 -0.99 -12.09
CA LEU A 70 5.13 -1.43 -10.75
C LEU A 70 3.83 -2.19 -10.79
N GLY A 71 3.67 -3.13 -9.88
CA GLY A 71 2.49 -3.96 -9.86
C GLY A 71 2.40 -4.82 -8.62
N ARG A 72 1.29 -5.54 -8.54
CA ARG A 72 1.00 -6.43 -7.44
C ARG A 72 0.36 -7.73 -7.90
N SER A 73 0.57 -8.77 -7.11
CA SER A 73 0.02 -10.10 -7.32
C SER A 73 -0.88 -10.54 -6.16
N PHE A 74 -1.84 -11.39 -6.51
CA PHE A 74 -2.68 -12.12 -5.58
C PHE A 74 -2.72 -13.57 -6.03
N ASN A 75 -2.51 -14.51 -5.10
CA ASN A 75 -2.40 -15.94 -5.40
C ASN A 75 -1.40 -16.29 -6.53
N ASN A 76 -0.29 -15.54 -6.60
CA ASN A 76 0.77 -15.65 -7.61
C ASN A 76 0.38 -15.23 -9.04
N GLU A 77 -0.79 -14.64 -9.22
CA GLU A 77 -1.22 -14.02 -10.48
C GLU A 77 -1.17 -12.50 -10.36
N ILE A 78 -0.76 -11.81 -11.41
CA ILE A 78 -0.73 -10.35 -11.41
C ILE A 78 -2.17 -9.82 -11.48
N ILE A 79 -2.53 -8.97 -10.51
CA ILE A 79 -3.86 -8.34 -10.48
C ILE A 79 -3.83 -6.90 -11.00
N ASP A 80 -2.74 -6.17 -10.76
CA ASP A 80 -2.57 -4.82 -11.29
C ASP A 80 -1.12 -4.61 -11.71
N MET A 81 -0.94 -3.94 -12.85
CA MET A 81 0.37 -3.54 -13.35
C MET A 81 0.25 -2.17 -14.03
N LEU A 82 1.12 -1.24 -13.66
CA LEU A 82 1.21 0.09 -14.25
C LEU A 82 2.58 0.28 -14.87
N LYS A 83 2.60 0.82 -16.08
CA LYS A 83 3.82 1.19 -16.81
C LYS A 83 3.83 2.68 -17.01
N PHE A 84 4.78 3.32 -16.37
CA PHE A 84 5.01 4.75 -16.44
C PHE A 84 6.25 5.04 -17.27
N LYS A 85 6.18 6.02 -18.17
CA LYS A 85 7.33 6.61 -18.84
C LYS A 85 7.92 7.71 -17.97
N ILE A 86 9.24 7.70 -17.80
CA ILE A 86 10.00 8.70 -17.07
C ILE A 86 10.22 9.90 -18.00
N LYS A 87 9.62 11.06 -17.67
CA LYS A 87 9.88 12.34 -18.33
C LYS A 87 11.09 13.03 -17.71
N HIS A 88 11.08 13.11 -16.38
CA HIS A 88 12.12 13.73 -15.60
C HIS A 88 12.40 12.91 -14.34
N TYR A 89 13.68 12.87 -13.95
CA TYR A 89 14.12 12.24 -12.72
C TYR A 89 15.22 13.08 -12.07
N GLU A 90 15.00 13.44 -10.81
CA GLU A 90 16.01 14.10 -9.98
C GLU A 90 16.25 13.26 -8.73
N LYS A 91 17.53 12.92 -8.50
CA LYS A 91 17.97 12.06 -7.39
C LYS A 91 17.82 12.76 -6.04
N SER A 92 18.25 14.01 -5.98
CA SER A 92 18.28 14.88 -4.81
C SER A 92 18.40 16.31 -5.31
N PHE A 93 17.71 17.25 -4.66
CA PHE A 93 17.82 18.65 -5.02
C PHE A 93 19.16 19.22 -4.52
N LYS A 94 19.73 20.18 -5.26
CA LYS A 94 21.02 20.79 -4.89
C LYS A 94 20.87 21.60 -3.60
N GLY A 95 21.76 21.35 -2.63
CA GLY A 95 21.82 22.11 -1.37
C GLY A 95 20.99 21.53 -0.22
N THR A 96 20.27 20.43 -0.42
CA THR A 96 19.42 19.80 0.61
C THR A 96 20.13 18.66 1.34
N VAL A 97 19.87 18.51 2.63
CA VAL A 97 20.39 17.38 3.44
C VAL A 97 19.74 16.08 2.98
N SER A 98 20.55 15.03 2.79
CA SER A 98 20.02 13.70 2.44
C SER A 98 19.05 13.18 3.49
N ALA A 99 18.02 12.47 3.02
CA ALA A 99 17.01 11.87 3.89
C ALA A 99 17.61 10.92 4.95
N GLU A 100 17.15 11.08 6.19
CA GLU A 100 17.41 10.13 7.27
C GLU A 100 16.84 8.75 6.89
N LEU A 101 17.67 7.70 7.00
CA LEU A 101 17.28 6.34 6.65
C LEU A 101 16.30 5.76 7.69
N ASN A 102 15.40 4.88 7.24
CA ASN A 102 14.43 4.14 8.06
C ASN A 102 13.43 5.00 8.85
N MET A 103 13.29 6.28 8.50
CA MET A 103 12.27 7.14 9.10
C MET A 103 10.87 6.79 8.61
N LYS A 104 9.88 6.97 9.49
CA LYS A 104 8.48 6.86 9.11
C LYS A 104 8.11 8.09 8.27
N TYR A 105 7.31 7.87 7.24
CA TYR A 105 6.81 8.93 6.38
C TYR A 105 5.29 8.85 6.25
N THR A 106 4.69 10.00 5.92
CA THR A 106 3.29 10.07 5.47
C THR A 106 3.23 9.93 3.95
N ILE A 107 2.03 9.68 3.43
CA ILE A 107 1.75 9.61 2.00
C ILE A 107 0.62 10.59 1.72
N LEU A 108 0.85 11.54 0.83
CA LEU A 108 -0.12 12.53 0.35
C LEU A 108 -0.42 12.22 -1.11
N LEU A 109 -1.68 11.88 -1.40
CA LEU A 109 -2.18 11.66 -2.75
C LEU A 109 -3.05 12.85 -3.13
N ILE A 110 -2.75 13.50 -4.26
CA ILE A 110 -3.43 14.72 -4.70
C ILE A 110 -3.89 14.54 -6.16
N ASN A 111 -5.16 14.81 -6.42
CA ASN A 111 -5.76 14.78 -7.77
C ASN A 111 -5.65 13.44 -8.52
N ILE A 112 -5.54 12.31 -7.82
CA ILE A 112 -5.54 10.98 -8.45
C ILE A 112 -6.98 10.51 -8.60
N ASN A 113 -7.53 10.55 -9.81
CA ASN A 113 -8.94 10.19 -10.03
C ASN A 113 -9.22 8.67 -9.94
N ASP A 114 -8.20 7.82 -10.10
CA ASP A 114 -8.35 6.36 -10.12
C ASP A 114 -8.03 5.73 -8.76
N LYS A 115 -9.09 5.28 -8.07
CA LYS A 115 -8.99 4.63 -6.75
C LYS A 115 -8.12 3.38 -6.73
N ARG A 116 -8.03 2.62 -7.85
CA ARG A 116 -7.17 1.43 -7.90
C ARG A 116 -5.69 1.83 -7.91
N ILE A 117 -5.35 2.90 -8.63
CA ILE A 117 -4.00 3.45 -8.68
C ILE A 117 -3.60 4.02 -7.32
N GLU A 118 -4.49 4.78 -6.67
CA GLU A 118 -4.27 5.27 -5.30
C GLU A 118 -3.98 4.11 -4.34
N ASN A 119 -4.80 3.07 -4.38
CA ASN A 119 -4.65 1.90 -3.53
C ASN A 119 -3.33 1.16 -3.79
N LEU A 120 -2.87 1.08 -5.04
CA LEU A 120 -1.59 0.46 -5.40
C LEU A 120 -0.41 1.28 -4.84
N PHE A 121 -0.43 2.60 -4.97
CA PHE A 121 0.61 3.46 -4.39
C PHE A 121 0.64 3.38 -2.86
N ILE A 122 -0.54 3.34 -2.22
CA ILE A 122 -0.64 3.14 -0.77
C ILE A 122 -0.02 1.80 -0.41
N ASP A 123 -0.37 0.68 -1.04
CA ASP A 123 0.21 -0.62 -0.70
C ASP A 123 1.74 -0.68 -0.96
N LEU A 124 2.20 -0.03 -2.03
CA LEU A 124 3.61 0.09 -2.39
C LEU A 124 4.43 0.92 -1.40
N LEU A 125 3.86 1.92 -0.74
CA LEU A 125 4.60 2.80 0.19
C LEU A 125 4.22 2.58 1.66
N ASN A 126 3.11 1.91 1.95
CA ASN A 126 2.58 1.76 3.31
C ASN A 126 3.62 1.15 4.26
N MET A 127 3.87 1.83 5.38
CA MET A 127 4.67 1.34 6.51
C MET A 127 3.75 0.97 7.67
N LYS A 128 3.41 -0.31 7.85
CA LYS A 128 2.60 -0.77 8.98
C LYS A 128 3.23 -0.36 10.33
N SER A 129 2.45 0.27 11.20
CA SER A 129 2.82 0.62 12.58
C SER A 129 1.55 0.70 13.43
N SER A 130 1.57 0.21 14.66
CA SER A 130 0.45 0.34 15.61
C SER A 130 0.52 1.62 16.45
N LYS A 131 1.73 2.12 16.66
CA LYS A 131 2.03 3.37 17.35
C LYS A 131 3.00 4.16 16.49
N ILE A 132 2.92 5.48 16.55
CA ILE A 132 3.83 6.38 15.86
C ILE A 132 4.24 7.49 16.83
N CYS A 133 5.52 7.83 16.85
CA CYS A 133 5.99 9.00 17.56
C CYS A 133 5.85 10.21 16.63
N LEU A 134 5.08 11.22 17.03
CA LEU A 134 4.82 12.41 16.20
C LEU A 134 6.12 13.17 15.88
N GLN A 135 7.07 13.21 16.82
CA GLN A 135 8.39 13.85 16.63
C GLN A 135 9.21 13.19 15.50
N ASN A 136 8.89 11.95 15.13
CA ASN A 136 9.60 11.20 14.08
C ASN A 136 8.91 11.27 12.72
N ILE A 137 7.80 12.00 12.59
CA ILE A 137 7.13 12.22 11.30
C ILE A 137 7.77 13.43 10.63
N LYS A 138 8.97 13.22 10.06
CA LYS A 138 9.74 14.28 9.40
C LYS A 138 9.63 14.27 7.88
N TYR A 139 9.03 13.23 7.29
CA TYR A 139 9.07 13.02 5.84
C TYR A 139 7.70 12.67 5.28
N THR A 140 7.50 13.01 4.01
CA THR A 140 6.27 12.72 3.28
C THR A 140 6.54 12.37 1.82
N TRP A 141 5.82 11.39 1.30
CA TRP A 141 5.70 11.16 -0.14
C TRP A 141 4.52 11.97 -0.67
N VAL A 142 4.77 12.87 -1.60
CA VAL A 142 3.72 13.59 -2.32
C VAL A 142 3.59 12.99 -3.72
N ILE A 143 2.41 12.45 -4.01
CA ILE A 143 2.06 11.91 -5.32
C ILE A 143 0.91 12.76 -5.85
N THR A 144 1.18 13.52 -6.90
CA THR A 144 0.18 14.40 -7.52
C THR A 144 -0.03 14.01 -8.97
N ASN A 145 -1.27 14.04 -9.46
CA ASN A 145 -1.53 13.99 -10.90
C ASN A 145 -1.91 15.39 -11.41
N ILE A 146 -1.14 15.90 -12.36
CA ILE A 146 -1.40 17.18 -13.03
C ILE A 146 -1.54 16.89 -14.53
N LYS A 147 -2.77 17.03 -15.06
CA LYS A 147 -3.06 16.86 -16.49
C LYS A 147 -2.53 15.54 -17.08
N GLY A 148 -2.54 14.45 -16.32
CA GLY A 148 -2.06 13.13 -16.76
C GLY A 148 -0.60 12.83 -16.43
N ILE A 149 0.16 13.81 -15.92
CA ILE A 149 1.53 13.62 -15.44
C ILE A 149 1.49 13.36 -13.93
N PHE A 150 2.03 12.22 -13.52
CA PHE A 150 2.23 11.85 -12.13
C PHE A 150 3.57 12.41 -11.64
N ILE A 151 3.51 13.29 -10.65
CA ILE A 151 4.68 13.82 -9.96
C ILE A 151 4.79 13.08 -8.63
N ILE A 152 5.87 12.32 -8.45
CA ILE A 152 6.18 11.59 -7.21
C ILE A 152 7.42 12.21 -6.60
N LYS A 153 7.27 12.86 -5.45
CA LYS A 153 8.38 13.51 -4.75
C LYS A 153 8.45 13.09 -3.29
N TYR A 154 9.67 12.99 -2.79
CA TYR A 154 9.95 12.76 -1.38
C TYR A 154 10.43 14.06 -0.72
N CYS A 155 9.66 14.53 0.26
CA CYS A 155 9.86 15.81 0.92
C CYS A 155 10.14 15.63 2.40
N ARG A 156 10.90 16.56 2.98
CA ARG A 156 11.05 16.75 4.42
C ARG A 156 10.07 17.82 4.89
N ILE A 157 9.42 17.55 6.01
CA ILE A 157 8.55 18.47 6.73
C ILE A 157 9.43 19.25 7.69
N LEU A 158 9.46 20.58 7.53
CA LEU A 158 10.16 21.50 8.43
C LEU A 158 9.28 21.84 9.64
N GLU A 159 9.89 22.41 10.68
CA GLU A 159 9.17 22.79 11.91
C GLU A 159 8.06 23.83 11.66
N ASN A 160 8.23 24.64 10.62
CA ASN A 160 7.24 25.62 10.17
C ASN A 160 6.08 25.00 9.36
N ASN A 161 6.05 23.67 9.19
CA ASN A 161 5.19 22.90 8.29
C ASN A 161 5.43 23.12 6.78
N ASP A 162 6.50 23.83 6.43
CA ASP A 162 6.95 23.95 5.05
C ASP A 162 7.54 22.61 4.55
N LEU A 163 7.45 22.39 3.24
CA LEU A 163 8.00 21.20 2.59
C LEU A 163 9.30 21.55 1.87
N GLU A 164 10.37 20.87 2.25
CA GLU A 164 11.65 20.90 1.54
C GLU A 164 11.75 19.65 0.65
N ASP A 165 11.97 19.83 -0.65
CA ASP A 165 12.12 18.70 -1.56
C ASP A 165 13.52 18.10 -1.39
N VAL A 166 13.61 16.88 -0.83
CA VAL A 166 14.88 16.18 -0.56
C VAL A 166 15.22 15.19 -1.68
N GLY A 167 14.20 14.68 -2.36
CA GLY A 167 14.32 13.69 -3.43
C GLY A 167 14.26 12.25 -2.93
N PRO A 168 13.93 11.28 -3.81
CA PRO A 168 13.87 11.42 -5.27
C PRO A 168 12.58 12.09 -5.77
N CYS A 169 12.68 12.76 -6.92
CA CYS A 169 11.56 13.32 -7.67
C CYS A 169 11.43 12.64 -9.03
N PHE A 170 10.22 12.23 -9.38
CA PHE A 170 9.88 11.62 -10.66
C PHE A 170 8.71 12.35 -11.30
N GLU A 171 8.87 12.73 -12.55
CA GLU A 171 7.75 13.09 -13.43
C GLU A 171 7.48 11.93 -14.38
N LEU A 172 6.28 11.37 -14.26
CA LEU A 172 5.89 10.12 -14.86
C LEU A 172 4.64 10.31 -15.71
N GLU A 173 4.65 9.78 -16.93
CA GLU A 173 3.47 9.70 -17.79
C GLU A 173 2.97 8.25 -17.79
N LEU A 174 1.69 8.03 -17.50
CA LEU A 174 1.12 6.67 -17.54
C LEU A 174 0.93 6.24 -19.00
N GLU A 175 1.69 5.24 -19.46
CA GLU A 175 1.58 4.71 -20.82
C GLU A 175 0.58 3.54 -20.88
N ASP A 176 0.82 2.50 -20.07
CA ASP A 176 0.00 1.30 -20.06
C ASP A 176 -0.49 0.99 -18.64
N LYS A 177 -1.73 0.49 -18.56
CA LYS A 177 -2.31 -0.02 -17.32
C LYS A 177 -2.99 -1.35 -17.57
N TYR A 178 -2.76 -2.29 -16.67
CA TYR A 178 -3.44 -3.57 -16.60
C TYR A 178 -4.15 -3.68 -15.25
N HIS A 179 -5.42 -4.05 -15.32
CA HIS A 179 -6.29 -4.29 -14.18
C HIS A 179 -7.01 -5.62 -14.40
N CYS A 180 -7.01 -6.46 -13.38
CA CYS A 180 -7.76 -7.70 -13.41
C CYS A 180 -9.28 -7.46 -13.36
N THR A 181 -10.03 -8.52 -13.65
CA THR A 181 -11.50 -8.55 -13.57
C THR A 181 -12.00 -8.19 -12.18
N GLU A 182 -13.20 -7.63 -12.09
CA GLU A 182 -13.76 -7.25 -10.78
C GLU A 182 -13.94 -8.43 -9.82
N GLU A 183 -14.24 -9.62 -10.33
CA GLU A 183 -14.41 -10.81 -9.50
C GLU A 183 -13.10 -11.23 -8.82
N THR A 184 -12.00 -11.25 -9.58
CA THR A 184 -10.68 -11.57 -9.04
C THR A 184 -10.23 -10.47 -8.09
N TYR A 185 -10.50 -9.21 -8.40
CA TYR A 185 -10.25 -8.10 -7.50
C TYR A 185 -11.03 -8.21 -6.19
N LYS A 186 -12.33 -8.51 -6.24
CA LYS A 186 -13.18 -8.72 -5.05
C LYS A 186 -12.70 -9.91 -4.21
N LYS A 187 -12.22 -10.99 -4.84
CA LYS A 187 -11.60 -12.13 -4.13
C LYS A 187 -10.30 -11.72 -3.41
N SER A 188 -9.56 -10.75 -3.96
CA SER A 188 -8.33 -10.24 -3.33
C SER A 188 -8.59 -9.34 -2.11
N LEU A 189 -9.75 -8.68 -2.08
CA LEU A 189 -10.22 -7.92 -0.92
C LEU A 189 -10.66 -8.94 0.14
N GLY A 190 -9.80 -9.15 1.14
CA GLY A 190 -10.05 -10.13 2.21
C GLY A 190 -11.44 -9.99 2.85
N LYS A 191 -12.00 -11.10 3.32
CA LYS A 191 -13.31 -11.09 3.99
C LYS A 191 -13.23 -10.26 5.27
N ILE A 192 -14.09 -9.26 5.39
CA ILE A 192 -14.32 -8.56 6.65
C ILE A 192 -15.04 -9.55 7.57
N GLU A 193 -14.42 -9.91 8.69
CA GLU A 193 -15.06 -10.76 9.69
C GLU A 193 -16.32 -10.04 10.20
N LYS A 194 -17.48 -10.67 9.97
CA LYS A 194 -18.74 -10.14 10.49
C LYS A 194 -18.69 -10.28 12.02
N LYS A 195 -18.95 -9.18 12.73
CA LYS A 195 -19.06 -9.23 14.20
C LYS A 195 -20.18 -10.19 14.58
N ASN A 196 -19.88 -11.12 15.48
CA ASN A 196 -20.90 -11.98 16.06
C ASN A 196 -21.84 -11.10 16.90
N LYS A 197 -23.12 -11.06 16.51
CA LYS A 197 -24.12 -10.25 17.20
C LYS A 197 -24.29 -10.76 18.63
N ASN A 198 -24.49 -9.85 19.58
CA ASN A 198 -24.75 -10.14 21.00
C ASN A 198 -23.60 -10.81 21.77
N ILE A 199 -22.39 -10.91 21.19
CA ILE A 199 -21.19 -11.38 21.88
C ILE A 199 -20.17 -10.25 21.90
N THR A 200 -19.72 -9.87 23.10
CA THR A 200 -18.70 -8.84 23.30
C THR A 200 -17.61 -9.34 24.22
N LYS A 201 -16.37 -8.88 24.02
CA LYS A 201 -15.26 -9.15 24.94
C LYS A 201 -15.06 -7.99 25.90
N ASN A 202 -14.95 -8.30 27.18
CA ASN A 202 -14.63 -7.32 28.21
C ASN A 202 -13.15 -6.94 28.22
N GLN A 203 -12.78 -5.95 29.04
CA GLN A 203 -11.39 -5.51 29.23
C GLN A 203 -10.48 -6.65 29.73
N PHE A 204 -11.03 -7.65 30.41
CA PHE A 204 -10.34 -8.85 30.88
C PHE A 204 -10.34 -10.00 29.85
N ASN A 205 -10.80 -9.76 28.62
CA ASN A 205 -11.01 -10.75 27.56
C ASN A 205 -12.11 -11.81 27.81
N ASP A 206 -12.94 -11.66 28.84
CA ASP A 206 -14.10 -12.52 29.06
C ASP A 206 -15.18 -12.30 27.98
N GLU A 207 -15.83 -13.38 27.54
CA GLU A 207 -16.91 -13.34 26.56
C GLU A 207 -18.25 -13.13 27.25
N ILE A 208 -18.88 -11.99 26.99
CA ILE A 208 -20.22 -11.64 27.50
C ILE A 208 -21.24 -11.78 26.38
N GLY A 209 -22.27 -12.59 26.63
CA GLY A 209 -23.46 -12.70 25.81
C GLY A 209 -24.59 -11.80 26.33
N ILE A 210 -25.23 -11.02 25.45
CA ILE A 210 -26.45 -10.29 25.80
C ILE A 210 -27.67 -11.15 25.46
N LEU A 211 -28.44 -11.52 26.48
CA LEU A 211 -29.75 -12.13 26.31
C LEU A 211 -30.81 -11.02 26.27
N HIS A 212 -31.48 -10.89 25.14
CA HIS A 212 -32.65 -10.02 25.02
C HIS A 212 -33.89 -10.80 25.47
N ILE A 213 -34.42 -10.44 26.63
CA ILE A 213 -35.67 -11.00 27.14
C ILE A 213 -36.81 -10.12 26.65
N ASP A 214 -37.79 -10.73 25.98
CA ASP A 214 -38.97 -10.01 25.52
C ASP A 214 -39.81 -9.52 26.71
N LYS A 215 -40.52 -8.40 26.51
CA LYS A 215 -41.43 -7.87 27.53
C LYS A 215 -42.56 -8.87 27.77
N GLN A 216 -42.62 -9.43 28.97
CA GLN A 216 -43.70 -10.33 29.36
C GLN A 216 -45.00 -9.54 29.64
N ASP A 217 -46.08 -9.86 28.92
CA ASP A 217 -47.41 -9.33 29.23
C ASP A 217 -48.11 -10.22 30.26
N LEU A 218 -48.42 -9.64 31.43
CA LEU A 218 -49.04 -10.34 32.54
C LEU A 218 -50.57 -10.39 32.43
N ARG A 219 -51.17 -9.69 31.48
CA ARG A 219 -52.64 -9.65 31.29
C ARG A 219 -53.22 -10.98 30.83
N GLU A 220 -52.40 -11.81 30.19
CA GLU A 220 -52.79 -13.15 29.75
C GLU A 220 -52.79 -14.18 30.90
N ILE A 221 -52.19 -13.84 32.04
CA ILE A 221 -52.06 -14.76 33.17
C ILE A 221 -53.38 -14.77 33.96
N LYS A 222 -54.16 -15.85 33.80
CA LYS A 222 -55.34 -16.12 34.64
C LYS A 222 -54.91 -16.78 35.94
N THR A 223 -55.16 -16.11 37.07
CA THR A 223 -54.91 -16.68 38.39
C THR A 223 -56.01 -17.67 38.78
N ARG A 224 -55.64 -18.69 39.57
CA ARG A 224 -56.59 -19.65 40.13
C ARG A 224 -57.56 -18.93 41.05
N LYS A 225 -58.85 -18.99 40.74
CA LYS A 225 -59.90 -18.48 41.62
C LYS A 225 -60.03 -19.41 42.83
N TYR A 226 -59.72 -18.89 44.02
CA TYR A 226 -60.02 -19.58 45.27
C TYR A 226 -61.52 -19.46 45.54
N LYS A 227 -62.17 -20.59 45.85
CA LYS A 227 -63.52 -20.56 46.44
C LYS A 227 -63.35 -20.12 47.90
N LYS A 228 -63.92 -18.98 48.26
CA LYS A 228 -64.19 -18.64 49.66
C LYS A 228 -65.36 -19.47 50.14
#